data_AF-A0A0G9K896-F1
#
_entry.id   AF-A0A0G9K896-F1
#
_cell.length_a   1.000
_cell.length_b   1.000
_cell.length_c   1.000
_cell.angle_alpha   90.00
_cell.angle_beta   90.00
_cell.angle_gamma   90.00
#
_symmetry.space_group_name_H-M   'P 1'
#
loop_
_entity.id
_entity.type
_entity.pdbx_description
1 polymer ?
#
loop_
_entity_poly.entity_id
_entity_poly.type
_entity_poly.pdbx_seq_one_letter_code
_entity_poly.pdbx_strand_id
1 'polypeptide(L)' 'MSITNVSMKAKQVILLRLLNDGESLIDASSKSGLCIKVAKEYLSSK' A
#
# COMPACT_ATOMS: atom_id res chain seq x y z
N MET A 1 -4.63 -7.10 18.49
CA MET A 1 -3.87 -6.70 17.27
C MET A 1 -2.98 -5.54 17.64
N SER A 2 -1.68 -5.58 17.33
CA SER A 2 -0.76 -4.48 17.65
C SER A 2 -1.08 -3.23 16.82
N ILE A 3 -0.75 -2.05 17.36
CA ILE A 3 -0.86 -0.75 16.67
C ILE A 3 -0.11 -0.78 15.32
N THR A 4 1.02 -1.50 15.27
CA THR A 4 1.84 -1.71 14.07
C THR A 4 1.08 -2.45 12.95
N ASN A 5 0.23 -3.42 13.28
CA ASN A 5 -0.54 -4.14 12.26
C ASN A 5 -1.70 -3.31 11.71
N VAL A 6 -2.27 -2.42 12.52
CA VAL A 6 -3.33 -1.49 12.09
C VAL A 6 -2.76 -0.45 11.13
N SER A 7 -1.57 0.10 11.43
CA SER A 7 -0.92 1.07 10.55
C SER A 7 -0.55 0.46 9.19
N MET A 8 -0.10 -0.79 9.16
CA MET A 8 0.22 -1.49 7.91
C MET A 8 -1.02 -1.71 7.02
N LYS A 9 -2.14 -2.15 7.61
CA LYS A 9 -3.40 -2.35 6.88
C LYS A 9 -3.96 -1.04 6.34
N ALA A 10 -3.92 0.04 7.12
CA ALA A 10 -4.36 1.35 6.65
C ALA A 10 -3.58 1.80 5.41
N LYS A 11 -2.24 1.62 5.42
CA LYS A 11 -1.40 1.93 4.26
C LYS A 11 -1.72 1.06 3.04
N GLN A 12 -1.98 -0.24 3.22
CA GLN A 12 -2.38 -1.14 2.13
C GLN A 12 -3.73 -0.73 1.51
N VAL A 13 -4.69 -0.30 2.32
CA VAL A 13 -5.98 0.21 1.83
C VAL A 13 -5.80 1.50 1.02
N ILE A 14 -4.97 2.43 1.51
CA ILE A 14 -4.65 3.67 0.79
C ILE A 14 -3.96 3.36 -0.55
N LEU A 15 -3.00 2.43 -0.56
CA LEU A 15 -2.33 1.97 -1.78
C LEU A 15 -3.35 1.47 -2.82
N LEU A 16 -4.28 0.60 -2.42
CA LEU A 16 -5.30 0.07 -3.33
C LEU A 16 -6.21 1.15 -3.89
N ARG A 17 -6.57 2.14 -3.07
CA ARG A 17 -7.39 3.27 -3.51
C ARG A 17 -6.68 4.09 -4.58
N LEU A 18 -5.42 4.45 -4.34
CA LEU A 18 -4.60 5.22 -5.28
C LEU A 18 -4.40 4.48 -6.62
N LEU A 19 -4.18 3.17 -6.57
CA LEU A 19 -4.09 2.33 -7.78
C LEU A 19 -5.42 2.28 -8.55
N ASN A 20 -6.55 2.17 -7.84
CA ASN A 20 -7.88 2.21 -8.46
C ASN A 20 -8.20 3.60 -9.06
N ASP A 21 -7.65 4.67 -8.50
CA ASP A 21 -7.74 6.03 -9.04
C ASP A 21 -6.83 6.22 -10.28
N GLY A 22 -6.07 5.20 -10.69
CA GLY A 22 -5.25 5.18 -11.89
C GLY A 22 -3.80 5.63 -11.66
N GLU A 23 -3.35 5.77 -10.42
CA GLU A 23 -1.97 6.14 -10.14
C GLU A 23 -0.98 5.00 -10.42
N SER A 24 0.27 5.39 -10.72
CA SER A 24 1.35 4.42 -10.88
C SER A 24 1.67 3.75 -9.54
N LEU A 25 2.16 2.49 -9.58
CA LEU A 25 2.56 1.79 -8.37
C LEU A 25 3.64 2.54 -7.56
N ILE A 26 4.52 3.26 -8.24
CA ILE A 26 5.59 4.03 -7.61
C ILE A 26 4.97 5.18 -6.82
N ASP A 27 4.11 5.97 -7.46
CA ASP A 27 3.44 7.12 -6.83
C ASP A 27 2.51 6.68 -5.71
N ALA A 28 1.70 5.64 -5.95
CA ALA A 28 0.79 5.09 -4.97
C ALA A 28 1.53 4.53 -3.75
N SER A 29 2.68 3.86 -3.93
CA SER A 29 3.52 3.38 -2.83
C SER A 29 4.11 4.53 -2.01
N SER A 30 4.61 5.57 -2.68
CA SER A 30 5.14 6.77 -2.03
C SER A 30 4.07 7.49 -1.20
N LYS A 31 2.90 7.77 -1.80
CA LYS A 31 1.78 8.46 -1.17
C LYS A 31 1.13 7.67 -0.04
N SER A 32 1.10 6.34 -0.13
CA SER A 32 0.64 5.46 0.96
C SER A 32 1.67 5.25 2.06
N GLY A 33 2.90 5.76 1.90
CA GLY A 33 3.99 5.56 2.86
C GLY A 33 4.42 4.10 2.98
N LEU A 34 4.29 3.33 1.90
CA LEU A 34 4.75 1.96 1.77
C LEU A 34 6.01 1.92 0.91
N CYS A 35 6.99 1.14 1.35
CA CYS A 35 8.10 0.80 0.48
C CYS A 35 7.56 0.07 -0.75
N ILE A 36 8.04 0.44 -1.94
CA ILE A 36 7.59 -0.16 -3.20
C ILE A 36 7.74 -1.69 -3.22
N LYS A 37 8.78 -2.21 -2.54
CA LYS A 37 8.97 -3.67 -2.40
C LYS A 37 7.81 -4.31 -1.63
N VAL A 38 7.41 -3.72 -0.51
CA VAL A 38 6.28 -4.16 0.31
C VAL A 38 4.95 -4.02 -0.43
N ALA A 39 4.78 -2.92 -1.18
CA ALA A 39 3.61 -2.72 -2.03
C ALA A 39 3.50 -3.82 -3.11
N LYS A 40 4.63 -4.16 -3.76
CA LYS A 40 4.70 -5.26 -4.73
C LYS A 40 4.38 -6.61 -4.09
N GLU A 41 5.02 -6.95 -2.97
CA GLU A 41 4.76 -8.19 -2.24
C GLU A 41 3.29 -8.32 -1.84
N TYR A 42 2.68 -7.23 -1.36
CA TYR A 42 1.25 -7.20 -1.02
C TYR A 42 0.35 -7.43 -2.24
N LEU A 43 0.64 -6.78 -3.38
CA LEU A 43 -0.14 -6.94 -4.61
C LEU A 43 0.05 -8.31 -5.26
N SER A 44 1.24 -8.90 -5.14
CA SER A 44 1.53 -10.25 -5.63
C SER A 44 0.98 -11.36 -4.73
N SER A 45 0.77 -11.07 -3.44
CA SER A 45 0.17 -11.98 -2.46
C SER A 45 -1.36 -11.83 -2.35
N LYS A 46 -1.95 -10.90 -3.10
CA LYS A 46 -3.40 -10.69 -3.21
C LYS A 46 -3.96 -11.52 -4.36
#